data_AF-A0A920PEH7-F1
#
_entry.id   AF-A0A920PEH7-F1
#
_cell.length_a   1.000
_cell.length_b   1.000
_cell.length_c   1.000
_cell.angle_alpha   90.00
_cell.angle_beta   90.00
_cell.angle_gamma   90.00
#
_symmetry.space_group_name_H-M   'P 1'
#
loop_
_entity.id
_entity.type
_entity.pdbx_description
1 polymer ?
#
loop_
_entity_poly.entity_id
_entity_poly.type
_entity_poly.pdbx_seq_one_letter_code
_entity_poly.pdbx_strand_id
1 'polypeptide(L)'
;MSEDMIETTLAAPGIGLAANQIGIPWRIFVVNMGFETENDNLIILNLNPGKITAIEGSELGEEGCLSIPDVVAKFKSCYPGRIKSSGPEWKGCAL
;
A
#
# COMPACT_ATOMS: atom_id res chain seq x y z
N MET A 1 3.38 -7.74 -14.72
CA MET A 1 2.89 -8.08 -13.36
C MET A 1 3.07 -6.92 -12.40
N SER A 2 4.30 -6.44 -12.15
CA SER A 2 4.48 -5.15 -11.45
C SER A 2 3.85 -4.01 -12.24
N GLU A 3 4.05 -3.97 -13.56
CA GLU A 3 3.49 -2.93 -14.44
C GLU A 3 1.97 -2.92 -14.42
N ASP A 4 1.30 -4.09 -14.47
CA ASP A 4 -0.17 -4.16 -14.47
C ASP A 4 -0.77 -3.66 -13.13
N MET A 5 -0.09 -3.92 -12.01
CA MET A 5 -0.51 -3.41 -10.70
C MET A 5 -0.28 -1.89 -10.58
N ILE A 6 0.80 -1.37 -11.16
CA ILE A 6 1.08 0.07 -11.21
C ILE A 6 0.02 0.76 -12.07
N GLU A 7 -0.24 0.27 -13.28
CA GLU A 7 -1.24 0.82 -14.18
C GLU A 7 -2.61 0.85 -13.51
N THR A 8 -2.99 -0.22 -12.80
CA THR A 8 -4.24 -0.28 -12.04
C THR A 8 -4.26 0.73 -10.89
N THR A 9 -3.13 0.93 -10.20
CA THR A 9 -3.02 1.93 -9.11
C THR A 9 -3.13 3.35 -9.65
N LEU A 10 -2.56 3.64 -10.82
CA LEU A 10 -2.64 4.94 -11.47
C LEU A 10 -4.02 5.22 -12.10
N ALA A 11 -4.71 4.17 -12.58
CA ALA A 11 -6.03 4.28 -13.17
C ALA A 11 -7.16 4.36 -12.12
N ALA A 12 -6.93 3.89 -10.89
CA ALA A 12 -7.89 3.95 -9.81
C ALA A 12 -7.69 5.19 -8.92
N PRO A 13 -8.78 5.79 -8.36
CA PRO A 13 -8.70 6.99 -7.51
C PRO A 13 -8.20 6.69 -6.08
N GLY A 14 -7.15 5.87 -5.93
CA GLY A 14 -6.64 5.43 -4.63
C GLY A 14 -5.12 5.53 -4.49
N ILE A 15 -4.67 5.70 -3.25
CA ILE A 15 -3.25 5.85 -2.89
C ILE A 15 -2.48 4.52 -2.85
N GLY A 16 -3.16 3.38 -2.98
CA GLY A 16 -2.49 2.07 -3.00
C GLY A 16 -3.41 0.91 -3.36
N LEU A 17 -2.79 -0.17 -3.84
CA LEU A 17 -3.43 -1.38 -4.34
C LEU A 17 -2.70 -2.62 -3.85
N ALA A 18 -3.43 -3.56 -3.26
CA ALA A 18 -2.91 -4.87 -2.90
C ALA A 18 -3.29 -5.92 -3.95
N ALA A 19 -2.37 -6.86 -4.24
CA ALA A 19 -2.55 -7.86 -5.31
C ALA A 19 -3.82 -8.71 -5.13
N ASN A 20 -4.22 -8.96 -3.87
CA ASN A 20 -5.44 -9.69 -3.55
C ASN A 20 -6.74 -8.98 -3.98
N GLN A 21 -6.74 -7.64 -4.09
CA GLN A 21 -7.91 -6.87 -4.56
C GLN A 21 -8.26 -7.17 -6.02
N ILE A 22 -7.28 -7.63 -6.80
CA ILE A 22 -7.44 -8.06 -8.21
C ILE A 22 -7.34 -9.59 -8.37
N GLY A 23 -7.51 -10.36 -7.29
CA GLY A 23 -7.57 -11.82 -7.33
C GLY A 23 -6.22 -12.54 -7.41
N ILE A 24 -5.10 -11.83 -7.21
CA ILE A 24 -3.76 -12.43 -7.21
C ILE A 24 -3.36 -12.75 -5.76
N PRO A 25 -3.11 -14.02 -5.39
CA PRO A 25 -2.83 -14.44 -4.02
C PRO A 25 -1.36 -14.21 -3.62
N TRP A 26 -0.82 -13.03 -3.94
CA TRP A 26 0.57 -12.64 -3.65
C TRP A 26 0.64 -11.60 -2.55
N ARG A 27 1.73 -11.64 -1.77
CA ARG A 27 2.00 -10.66 -0.70
C ARG A 27 2.69 -9.42 -1.26
N ILE A 28 2.09 -8.82 -2.28
CA ILE A 28 2.60 -7.64 -2.99
C ILE A 28 1.57 -6.52 -2.92
N PHE A 29 2.04 -5.29 -2.70
CA PHE A 29 1.23 -4.08 -2.70
C PHE A 29 2.01 -2.93 -3.33
N VAL A 30 1.28 -2.04 -4.00
CA VAL A 30 1.79 -0.83 -4.63
C VAL A 30 1.15 0.35 -3.91
N VAL A 31 1.95 1.36 -3.57
CA VAL A 31 1.48 2.59 -2.94
C VAL A 31 1.99 3.75 -3.78
N ASN A 32 1.10 4.67 -4.16
CA ASN A 32 1.48 5.93 -4.77
C ASN A 32 1.36 7.04 -3.71
N MET A 33 2.51 7.55 -3.25
CA MET A 33 2.56 8.70 -2.33
C MET A 33 2.70 10.04 -3.04
N GLY A 34 2.61 10.06 -4.38
CA GLY A 34 2.63 11.27 -5.18
C GLY A 34 1.36 12.08 -4.95
N PHE A 35 1.51 13.35 -4.58
CA PHE A 35 0.44 14.31 -4.74
C PHE A 35 0.34 14.61 -6.24
N GLU A 36 -0.79 14.25 -6.84
CA GLU A 36 -1.13 14.52 -8.25
C GLU A 36 -0.21 13.84 -9.28
N THR A 37 -0.60 12.62 -9.69
CA THR A 37 -0.32 12.04 -11.03
C THR A 37 1.13 11.80 -11.46
N GLU A 38 2.14 12.16 -10.66
CA GLU A 38 3.55 11.88 -10.99
C GLU A 38 3.95 10.47 -10.53
N ASN A 39 4.55 9.70 -11.45
CA ASN A 39 5.02 8.33 -11.18
C ASN A 39 6.18 8.27 -10.17
N ASP A 40 6.79 9.41 -9.85
CA ASP A 40 8.02 9.54 -9.08
C ASP A 40 7.93 9.07 -7.61
N ASN A 41 6.73 8.74 -7.13
CA ASN A 41 6.49 8.31 -5.74
C ASN A 41 5.75 6.96 -5.63
N LEU A 42 5.85 6.12 -6.66
CA LEU A 42 5.38 4.74 -6.60
C LEU A 42 6.34 3.91 -5.75
N ILE A 43 5.78 3.18 -4.78
CA ILE A 43 6.49 2.26 -3.91
C ILE A 43 5.85 0.89 -4.08
N ILE A 44 6.63 -0.06 -4.59
CA ILE A 44 6.23 -1.47 -4.69
C ILE A 44 6.82 -2.22 -3.51
N LEU A 45 5.98 -2.95 -2.79
CA LEU A 45 6.34 -3.68 -1.58
C LEU A 45 6.02 -5.15 -1.77
N ASN A 46 7.02 -6.00 -1.53
CA ASN A 46 6.91 -7.45 -1.59
C ASN A 46 7.29 -8.06 -0.23
N LEU A 47 6.32 -8.66 0.44
CA LEU A 47 6.48 -9.32 1.74
C LEU A 47 6.63 -10.84 1.61
N ASN A 48 7.18 -11.37 0.51
CA ASN A 48 7.49 -12.79 0.39
C ASN A 48 9.03 -13.01 0.32
N PRO A 49 9.67 -13.71 1.28
CA PRO A 49 9.12 -14.47 2.41
C PRO A 49 8.90 -13.63 3.69
N GLY A 50 8.94 -12.31 3.58
CA GLY A 50 8.92 -11.43 4.74
C GLY A 50 7.65 -11.48 5.60
N LYS A 51 7.72 -10.93 6.81
CA LYS A 51 6.56 -10.74 7.69
C LYS A 51 6.70 -9.47 8.52
N ILE A 52 5.58 -8.83 8.83
CA ILE A 52 5.53 -7.73 9.79
C ILE A 52 5.80 -8.32 11.19
N THR A 53 6.75 -7.74 11.91
CA THR A 53 7.20 -8.19 13.23
C THR A 53 6.81 -7.24 14.34
N ALA A 54 6.61 -5.95 14.04
CA ALA A 54 6.09 -4.98 14.99
C ALA A 54 5.41 -3.82 14.26
N ILE A 55 4.46 -3.19 14.96
CA ILE A 55 3.74 -2.00 14.55
C ILE A 55 3.77 -1.06 15.76
N GLU A 56 4.29 0.15 15.60
CA GLU A 56 4.40 1.16 16.65
C GLU A 56 3.69 2.44 16.19
N GLY A 57 2.96 3.10 17.10
CA GLY A 57 2.18 4.30 16.78
C GLY A 57 0.72 3.96 16.48
N SER A 58 -0.19 4.82 16.93
CA SER A 58 -1.61 4.66 16.60
C SER A 58 -2.39 5.96 16.74
N GLU A 59 -3.17 6.28 15.74
CA GLU A 59 -4.03 7.46 15.67
C GLU A 59 -5.39 7.08 15.06
N LEU A 60 -6.44 7.81 15.40
CA LEU A 60 -7.74 7.66 14.74
C LEU A 60 -7.76 8.53 13.48
N GLY A 61 -7.96 7.90 12.33
CA GLY A 61 -8.11 8.55 11.04
C GLY A 61 -9.37 8.08 10.32
N GLU A 62 -9.77 8.80 9.28
CA GLU A 62 -10.79 8.37 8.34
C GLU A 62 -10.11 7.71 7.13
N GLU A 63 -10.50 6.49 6.82
CA GLU A 63 -9.94 5.72 5.69
C GLU A 63 -11.07 5.18 4.81
N GLY A 64 -10.80 5.10 3.51
CA GLY A 64 -11.66 4.48 2.50
C GLY A 64 -10.95 3.32 1.80
N CYS A 65 -11.70 2.49 1.08
CA CYS A 65 -11.14 1.31 0.40
C CYS A 65 -11.69 1.19 -1.03
N LEU A 66 -10.81 0.99 -2.01
CA LEU A 66 -11.21 0.77 -3.41
C LEU A 66 -12.11 -0.46 -3.59
N SER A 67 -12.04 -1.45 -2.68
CA SER A 67 -12.91 -2.63 -2.71
C SER A 67 -14.31 -2.36 -2.18
N ILE A 68 -14.56 -1.23 -1.52
CA ILE A 68 -15.86 -0.83 -0.97
C ILE A 68 -16.08 0.66 -1.29
N PRO A 69 -16.54 0.97 -2.52
CA PRO A 69 -16.73 2.36 -2.94
C PRO A 69 -17.75 3.07 -2.04
N ASP A 70 -17.59 4.39 -1.91
CA ASP A 70 -18.45 5.31 -1.15
C ASP A 70 -18.54 5.08 0.37
N VAL A 71 -17.72 4.18 0.92
CA VAL A 71 -17.63 3.94 2.35
C VAL A 71 -16.35 4.53 2.91
N VAL A 72 -16.51 5.51 3.79
CA VAL A 72 -15.44 6.07 4.62
C VAL A 72 -15.81 5.82 6.08
N ALA A 73 -14.87 5.26 6.83
CA ALA A 73 -15.08 4.99 8.25
C ALA A 73 -13.83 5.34 9.07
N LYS A 74 -14.05 5.57 10.37
CA LYS A 74 -12.97 5.88 11.30
C LYS A 74 -12.29 4.60 11.75
N PHE A 75 -11.00 4.50 11.46
CA PHE A 75 -10.16 3.38 11.88
C PHE A 75 -8.95 3.87 12.64
N LYS A 76 -8.43 2.99 13.49
CA LYS A 76 -7.18 3.23 14.20
C LYS A 76 -6.03 2.86 13.28
N SER A 77 -5.38 3.87 12.71
CA SER A 77 -4.25 3.73 11.79
C SER A 77 -2.92 3.87 12.54
N CYS A 78 -1.86 3.36 11.94
CA CYS A 78 -0.51 3.39 12.50
C CYS A 78 0.24 4.63 11.98
N TYR A 79 -0.20 5.84 12.38
CA TYR A 79 0.40 7.12 11.98
C TYR A 79 0.76 8.02 13.18
N PRO A 80 1.92 8.72 13.17
CA PRO A 80 3.11 8.40 12.39
C PRO A 80 3.72 7.13 12.98
N GLY A 81 3.52 6.00 12.32
CA GLY A 81 3.84 4.72 12.89
C GLY A 81 4.88 3.95 12.10
N ARG A 82 5.68 3.16 12.82
CA ARG A 82 6.77 2.38 12.24
C ARG A 82 6.33 0.93 12.13
N ILE A 83 6.48 0.38 10.94
CA ILE A 83 6.30 -1.04 10.69
C ILE A 83 7.68 -1.67 10.62
N LYS A 84 7.96 -2.63 11.51
CA LYS A 84 9.15 -3.48 11.43
C LYS A 84 8.77 -4.74 10.67
N SER A 85 9.63 -5.21 9.76
CA SER A 85 9.45 -6.50 9.10
C SER A 85 10.77 -7.29 9.12
N SER A 86 10.65 -8.61 9.10
CA SER A 86 11.78 -9.52 8.85
C SER A 86 11.71 -9.97 7.40
N GLY A 87 12.69 -9.65 6.56
CA GLY A 87 12.74 -9.97 5.13
C GLY A 87 13.84 -9.18 4.41
N PRO A 88 14.11 -9.41 3.11
CA PRO A 88 14.99 -8.54 2.33
C PRO A 88 14.52 -7.08 2.46
N GLU A 89 15.49 -6.18 2.57
CA GLU A 89 15.32 -4.75 2.84
C GLU A 89 14.17 -4.14 2.03
N TRP A 90 13.42 -3.26 2.69
CA TRP A 90 12.41 -2.39 2.09
C TRP A 90 13.06 -1.52 1.01
N LYS A 91 13.16 -2.03 -0.22
CA LYS A 91 13.40 -1.15 -1.36
C LYS A 91 12.07 -0.55 -1.75
N GLY A 92 11.80 0.64 -1.19
CA GLY A 92 11.03 1.61 -1.93
C GLY A 92 11.80 1.91 -3.21
N CYS A 93 11.58 1.11 -4.25
CA CYS A 93 11.95 1.49 -5.59
C CYS A 93 11.00 2.62 -5.95
N ALA A 94 11.39 3.85 -5.63
CA ALA A 94 11.03 4.98 -6.46
C ALA A 94 11.57 4.63 -7.86
N LEU A 95 10.66 4.33 -8.78
CA LEU A 95 10.98 4.19 -10.18
C LEU A 95 10.99 5.59 -10.81
#